data_AF-A0A916VX10-F1
#
_entry.id   AF-A0A916VX10-F1
#
_cell.length_a   1.000
_cell.length_b   1.000
_cell.length_c   1.000
_cell.angle_alpha   90.00
_cell.angle_beta   90.00
_cell.angle_gamma   90.00
#
_symmetry.space_group_name_H-M   'P 1'
#
loop_
_entity.id
_entity.type
_entity.pdbx_description
1 polymer ?
#
loop_
_entity_poly.entity_id
_entity_poly.type
_entity_poly.pdbx_seq_one_letter_code
_entity_poly.pdbx_strand_id
1 'polypeptide(L)'
;MGIYVRKKNPVMIFTGPPLDENKDFEYVEKLLSFRGRRVVCGGTTGNIVANFLGEVIEMDITTMTREMPPIGKLSGIDLVTEGILTISKCAEILKKSNCDIGRLPSGKNGAVMLAEEILEADSILFLVGQKINEFYQNPLLPKNISIRRNLIEDLVQYLREKQKEVTIEYC
;
A
#
# COMPACT_ATOMS: atom_id res chain seq x y z
N MET A 1 -2.04 -30.75 25.49
CA MET A 1 -2.17 -29.31 25.18
C MET A 1 -2.01 -29.14 23.68
N GLY A 2 -3.08 -28.78 22.97
CA GLY A 2 -2.99 -28.52 21.53
C GLY A 2 -2.35 -27.15 21.30
N ILE A 3 -1.22 -27.11 20.59
CA ILE A 3 -0.63 -25.86 20.12
C ILE A 3 -1.51 -25.37 18.97
N TYR A 4 -2.33 -24.35 19.22
CA TYR A 4 -3.07 -23.67 18.16
C TYR A 4 -2.05 -22.86 17.35
N VAL A 5 -1.61 -23.40 16.22
CA VAL A 5 -0.70 -22.68 15.31
C VAL A 5 -1.53 -21.56 14.68
N ARG A 6 -1.33 -20.31 15.13
CA ARG A 6 -1.93 -19.13 14.51
C ARG A 6 -1.49 -19.09 13.05
N LYS A 7 -2.46 -19.05 12.13
CA LYS A 7 -2.17 -18.89 10.69
C LYS A 7 -1.48 -17.54 10.51
N LYS A 8 -0.29 -17.54 9.90
CA LYS A 8 0.43 -16.30 9.56
C LYS A 8 -0.47 -15.39 8.72
N ASN A 9 -0.46 -14.11 9.03
CA ASN A 9 -1.22 -13.07 8.34
C ASN A 9 -0.28 -12.05 7.66
N PRO A 10 0.43 -12.44 6.58
CA PRO A 10 1.30 -11.52 5.88
C PRO A 10 0.48 -10.59 4.96
N VAL A 11 0.99 -9.39 4.70
CA VAL A 11 0.39 -8.45 3.74
C VAL A 11 1.43 -8.02 2.70
N MET A 12 1.02 -7.96 1.43
CA MET A 12 1.79 -7.33 0.37
C MET A 12 1.12 -6.00 -0.01
N ILE A 13 1.88 -4.92 -0.02
CA ILE A 13 1.42 -3.58 -0.39
C ILE A 13 2.16 -3.18 -1.68
N PHE A 14 1.43 -3.15 -2.80
CA PHE A 14 1.96 -2.74 -4.10
C PHE A 14 1.67 -1.27 -4.36
N THR A 15 2.71 -0.46 -4.54
CA THR A 15 2.56 0.98 -4.80
C THR A 15 3.46 1.48 -5.91
N GLY A 16 2.87 2.24 -6.84
CA GLY A 16 3.59 2.76 -8.00
C GLY A 16 3.72 1.73 -9.12
N PRO A 17 3.67 2.14 -10.39
CA PRO A 17 3.90 1.23 -11.49
C PRO A 17 5.38 0.82 -11.55
N PRO A 18 5.68 -0.43 -11.97
CA PRO A 18 7.04 -0.89 -12.25
C PRO A 18 7.77 0.05 -13.22
N LEU A 19 9.10 0.10 -13.11
CA LEU A 19 9.92 0.93 -13.99
C LEU A 19 9.87 0.44 -15.44
N ASP A 20 9.90 -0.87 -15.62
CA ASP A 20 9.82 -1.54 -16.93
C ASP A 20 8.41 -2.12 -17.12
N GLU A 21 7.63 -1.51 -18.02
CA GLU A 21 6.25 -1.92 -18.31
C GLU A 21 6.17 -3.36 -18.83
N ASN A 22 7.24 -3.90 -19.42
CA ASN A 22 7.25 -5.30 -19.86
C ASN A 22 7.20 -6.30 -18.69
N LYS A 23 7.48 -5.82 -17.47
CA LYS A 23 7.41 -6.61 -16.24
C LYS A 23 6.11 -6.41 -15.46
N ASP A 24 5.18 -5.58 -15.95
CA ASP A 24 3.91 -5.34 -15.28
C ASP A 24 3.19 -6.67 -14.96
N PHE A 25 3.12 -7.57 -15.95
CA PHE A 25 2.50 -8.89 -15.79
C PHE A 25 3.17 -9.74 -14.70
N GLU A 26 4.51 -9.73 -14.63
CA GLU A 26 5.29 -10.49 -13.64
C GLU A 26 4.96 -10.00 -12.22
N TYR A 27 4.93 -8.69 -12.00
CA TYR A 27 4.65 -8.12 -10.68
C TYR A 27 3.19 -8.25 -10.28
N VAL A 28 2.26 -8.20 -11.23
CA VAL A 28 0.84 -8.49 -10.96
C VAL A 28 0.63 -9.96 -10.62
N GLU A 29 1.25 -10.89 -11.36
CA GLU A 29 1.17 -12.33 -11.04
C GLU A 29 1.76 -12.63 -9.65
N LYS A 30 2.87 -11.97 -9.29
CA LYS A 30 3.44 -12.05 -7.94
C LYS A 30 2.48 -11.57 -6.86
N LEU A 31 1.77 -10.47 -7.09
CA LEU A 31 0.75 -9.96 -6.17
C LEU A 31 -0.42 -10.96 -6.02
N LEU A 32 -0.94 -11.46 -7.14
CA LEU A 32 -2.11 -12.36 -7.17
C LEU A 32 -1.79 -13.78 -6.66
N SER A 33 -0.53 -14.21 -6.73
CA SER A 33 -0.06 -15.47 -6.16
C SER A 33 0.35 -15.36 -4.68
N PHE A 34 0.43 -14.14 -4.14
CA PHE A 34 0.81 -13.92 -2.75
C PHE A 34 -0.16 -14.59 -1.77
N ARG A 35 0.37 -15.38 -0.83
CA ARG A 35 -0.40 -16.09 0.20
C ARG A 35 -0.57 -15.22 1.45
N GLY A 36 -1.41 -14.20 1.32
CA GLY A 36 -1.71 -13.23 2.37
C GLY A 36 -2.68 -12.17 1.86
N ARG A 37 -2.83 -11.11 2.64
CA ARG A 37 -3.62 -9.94 2.21
C ARG A 37 -2.85 -9.16 1.15
N ARG A 38 -3.58 -8.57 0.20
CA ARG A 38 -3.04 -7.90 -0.98
C ARG A 38 -3.64 -6.50 -1.04
N VAL A 39 -2.77 -5.52 -1.02
CA VAL A 39 -3.16 -4.10 -1.02
C VAL A 39 -2.51 -3.43 -2.21
N VAL A 40 -3.27 -2.61 -2.92
CA VAL A 40 -2.77 -1.78 -4.03
C VAL A 40 -2.99 -0.31 -3.70
N CYS A 41 -1.90 0.46 -3.67
CA CYS A 41 -1.93 1.90 -3.43
C CYS A 41 -1.47 2.66 -4.68
N GLY A 42 -2.44 3.19 -5.44
CA GLY A 42 -2.22 4.08 -6.58
C GLY A 42 -3.11 3.74 -7.77
N GLY A 43 -3.76 4.75 -8.36
CA GLY A 43 -4.66 4.56 -9.50
C GLY A 43 -4.00 3.90 -10.71
N THR A 44 -2.79 4.33 -11.10
CA THR A 44 -2.07 3.69 -12.22
C THR A 44 -1.72 2.24 -11.94
N THR A 45 -1.22 1.92 -10.74
CA THR A 45 -0.92 0.55 -10.33
C THR A 45 -2.18 -0.31 -10.25
N GLY A 46 -3.26 0.25 -9.69
CA GLY A 46 -4.57 -0.40 -9.66
C GLY A 46 -5.07 -0.73 -11.07
N ASN A 47 -4.96 0.21 -12.01
CA ASN A 47 -5.38 -0.02 -13.39
C ASN A 47 -4.53 -1.10 -14.09
N ILE A 48 -3.23 -1.19 -13.80
CA ILE A 48 -2.38 -2.29 -14.32
C ILE A 48 -2.91 -3.64 -13.82
N VAL A 49 -3.22 -3.75 -12.53
CA VAL A 49 -3.78 -4.97 -11.92
C VAL A 49 -5.17 -5.28 -12.50
N ALA A 50 -6.03 -4.28 -12.64
CA ALA A 50 -7.38 -4.44 -13.18
C ALA A 50 -7.37 -4.89 -14.65
N ASN A 51 -6.50 -4.28 -15.47
CA ASN A 51 -6.30 -4.66 -16.86
C ASN A 51 -5.82 -6.11 -17.00
N PHE A 52 -4.90 -6.55 -16.12
CA PHE A 52 -4.45 -7.95 -16.09
C PHE A 52 -5.60 -8.92 -15.79
N LEU A 53 -6.50 -8.55 -14.86
CA LEU A 53 -7.67 -9.34 -14.49
C LEU A 53 -8.82 -9.28 -15.51
N GLY A 54 -8.77 -8.33 -16.45
CA GLY A 54 -9.91 -8.03 -17.34
C GLY A 54 -11.10 -7.41 -16.59
N GLU A 55 -10.84 -6.75 -15.46
CA GLU A 55 -11.83 -6.12 -14.59
C GLU A 55 -11.67 -4.59 -14.60
N VAL A 56 -12.66 -3.89 -14.04
CA VAL A 56 -12.61 -2.45 -13.77
C VAL A 56 -12.68 -2.21 -12.26
N ILE A 57 -11.99 -1.18 -11.78
CA ILE A 57 -12.04 -0.82 -10.35
C ILE A 57 -13.37 -0.13 -10.05
N GLU A 58 -14.13 -0.69 -9.13
CA GLU A 58 -15.36 -0.07 -8.63
C GLU A 58 -15.05 0.81 -7.42
N MET A 59 -15.40 2.10 -7.48
CA MET A 59 -15.14 3.03 -6.39
C MET A 59 -16.21 2.95 -5.31
N ASP A 60 -15.80 2.80 -4.05
CA ASP A 60 -16.71 2.85 -2.90
C ASP A 60 -16.83 4.29 -2.37
N ILE A 61 -17.76 5.04 -2.94
CA ILE A 61 -18.01 6.45 -2.62
C ILE A 61 -18.34 6.67 -1.13
N THR A 62 -18.84 5.65 -0.43
CA THR A 62 -19.18 5.76 1.01
C THR A 62 -17.94 5.97 1.90
N THR A 63 -16.75 5.65 1.39
CA THR A 63 -15.46 5.83 2.07
C THR A 63 -14.80 7.18 1.80
N MET A 64 -15.38 7.99 0.91
CA MET A 64 -14.87 9.30 0.56
C MET A 64 -15.02 10.26 1.74
N THR A 65 -13.97 11.03 2.00
CA THR A 65 -13.97 12.10 3.00
C THR A 65 -13.46 13.40 2.38
N ARG A 66 -13.49 14.49 3.15
CA ARG A 66 -12.89 15.77 2.70
C ARG A 66 -11.39 15.67 2.41
N GLU A 67 -10.68 14.78 3.11
CA GLU A 67 -9.22 14.65 3.02
C GLU A 67 -8.76 13.48 2.16
N MET A 68 -9.58 12.42 2.05
CA MET A 68 -9.21 11.17 1.40
C MET A 68 -10.22 10.80 0.31
N PRO A 69 -9.74 10.47 -0.91
CA PRO A 69 -10.58 9.91 -1.97
C PRO A 69 -11.14 8.53 -1.58
N PRO A 70 -12.19 8.05 -2.27
CA PRO A 70 -12.76 6.74 -1.99
C PRO A 70 -11.77 5.61 -2.28
N ILE A 71 -11.96 4.48 -1.59
CA ILE A 71 -11.28 3.24 -1.93
C ILE A 71 -11.86 2.64 -3.22
N GLY A 72 -11.09 1.79 -3.87
CA GLY A 72 -11.54 0.92 -4.95
C GLY A 72 -11.82 -0.51 -4.47
N LYS A 73 -12.59 -1.25 -5.27
CA LYS A 73 -12.83 -2.68 -5.14
C LYS A 73 -12.38 -3.35 -6.43
N LEU A 74 -11.65 -4.46 -6.27
CA LEU A 74 -11.13 -5.27 -7.37
C LEU A 74 -11.00 -6.72 -6.89
N SER A 75 -11.45 -7.69 -7.68
CA SER A 75 -11.45 -9.09 -7.24
C SER A 75 -10.02 -9.57 -6.97
N GLY A 76 -9.86 -10.30 -5.86
CA GLY A 76 -8.55 -10.84 -5.47
C GLY A 76 -7.58 -9.83 -4.85
N ILE A 77 -8.01 -8.58 -4.63
CA ILE A 77 -7.29 -7.53 -3.89
C ILE A 77 -8.14 -7.10 -2.69
N ASP A 78 -7.55 -7.13 -1.49
CA ASP A 78 -8.27 -6.84 -0.24
C ASP A 78 -8.52 -5.34 -0.02
N LEU A 79 -7.64 -4.49 -0.55
CA LEU A 79 -7.78 -3.04 -0.45
C LEU A 79 -7.13 -2.35 -1.66
N VAL A 80 -7.90 -1.52 -2.38
CA VAL A 80 -7.39 -0.63 -3.43
C VAL A 80 -7.57 0.81 -2.96
N THR A 81 -6.52 1.60 -2.98
CA THR A 81 -6.56 3.01 -2.56
C THR A 81 -5.83 3.91 -3.54
N GLU A 82 -5.94 5.22 -3.31
CA GLU A 82 -4.98 6.18 -3.83
C GLU A 82 -3.55 5.87 -3.38
N GLY A 83 -2.58 6.42 -4.10
CA GLY A 83 -1.17 6.12 -3.92
C GLY A 83 -0.52 6.90 -2.77
N ILE A 84 0.35 7.84 -3.13
CA ILE A 84 1.21 8.58 -2.19
C ILE A 84 0.38 9.31 -1.12
N LEU A 85 -0.78 9.85 -1.47
CA LEU A 85 -1.67 10.53 -0.52
C LEU A 85 -2.09 9.60 0.64
N THR A 86 -2.57 8.40 0.32
CA THR A 86 -2.98 7.40 1.31
C THR A 86 -1.82 6.97 2.17
N ILE A 87 -0.66 6.68 1.57
CA ILE A 87 0.54 6.25 2.29
C ILE A 87 1.02 7.35 3.24
N SER A 88 1.00 8.61 2.81
CA SER A 88 1.40 9.76 3.63
C SER A 88 0.49 9.89 4.84
N LYS A 89 -0.83 9.85 4.63
CA LYS A 89 -1.80 9.95 5.71
C LYS A 89 -1.76 8.74 6.65
N CYS A 90 -1.55 7.53 6.11
CA CYS A 90 -1.35 6.32 6.88
C CYS A 90 -0.11 6.45 7.79
N ALA A 91 1.01 6.96 7.29
CA ALA A 91 2.20 7.17 8.09
C ALA A 91 1.95 8.17 9.24
N GLU A 92 1.21 9.25 9.01
CA GLU A 92 0.78 10.17 10.07
C GLU A 92 -0.08 9.47 11.11
N ILE A 93 -1.06 8.67 10.68
CA ILE A 93 -1.97 7.93 11.57
C ILE A 93 -1.18 6.96 12.44
N LEU A 94 -0.31 6.15 11.85
CA LEU A 94 0.54 5.19 12.57
C LEU A 94 1.44 5.88 13.59
N LYS A 95 2.02 7.03 13.25
CA LYS A 95 2.83 7.84 14.18
C LYS A 95 1.99 8.40 15.34
N LYS A 96 0.82 8.97 15.06
CA LYS A 96 -0.09 9.53 16.08
C LYS A 96 -0.68 8.46 16.99
N SER A 97 -1.00 7.28 16.46
CA SER A 97 -1.49 6.14 17.23
C SER A 97 -0.37 5.37 17.92
N ASN A 98 0.89 5.69 17.65
CA ASN A 98 2.07 4.96 18.14
C ASN A 98 2.02 3.45 17.80
N CYS A 99 1.45 3.12 16.63
CA CYS A 99 1.17 1.76 16.18
C CYS A 99 0.26 0.93 17.11
N ASP A 100 -0.58 1.60 17.91
CA ASP A 100 -1.61 0.95 18.71
C ASP A 100 -2.94 0.93 17.93
N ILE A 101 -3.44 -0.27 17.63
CA ILE A 101 -4.69 -0.47 16.88
C ILE A 101 -5.88 0.15 17.60
N GLY A 102 -5.90 0.14 18.94
CA GLY A 102 -6.97 0.72 19.74
C GLY A 102 -6.98 2.26 19.74
N ARG A 103 -5.93 2.89 19.20
CA ARG A 103 -5.80 4.35 19.06
C ARG A 103 -5.98 4.84 17.63
N LEU A 104 -6.32 3.96 16.69
CA LEU A 104 -6.63 4.38 15.34
C LEU A 104 -7.90 5.26 15.35
N PRO A 105 -7.96 6.29 14.48
CA PRO A 105 -9.13 7.15 14.41
C PRO A 105 -10.35 6.37 13.91
N SER A 106 -11.51 6.67 14.47
CA SER A 106 -12.79 6.10 14.01
C SER A 106 -13.12 6.62 12.60
N GLY A 107 -13.18 5.73 11.61
CA GLY A 107 -13.61 6.10 10.26
C GLY A 107 -13.20 5.08 9.21
N LYS A 108 -14.02 4.95 8.16
CA LYS A 108 -13.74 4.07 7.02
C LYS A 108 -13.23 4.89 5.85
N ASN A 109 -11.93 5.22 5.87
CA ASN A 109 -11.24 5.78 4.71
C ASN A 109 -9.98 4.99 4.40
N GLY A 110 -9.46 5.12 3.17
CA GLY A 110 -8.32 4.32 2.70
C GLY A 110 -7.06 4.41 3.57
N ALA A 111 -6.80 5.54 4.24
CA ALA A 111 -5.61 5.70 5.07
C ALA A 111 -5.74 4.98 6.41
N VAL A 112 -6.93 4.99 7.01
CA VAL A 112 -7.22 4.22 8.24
C VAL A 112 -7.19 2.73 7.95
N MET A 113 -7.84 2.31 6.85
CA MET A 113 -7.86 0.91 6.44
C MET A 113 -6.45 0.40 6.11
N LEU A 114 -5.60 1.20 5.46
CA LEU A 114 -4.20 0.83 5.23
C LEU A 114 -3.42 0.69 6.54
N ALA A 115 -3.68 1.55 7.54
CA ALA A 115 -3.05 1.44 8.85
C ALA A 115 -3.50 0.17 9.59
N GLU A 116 -4.79 -0.20 9.52
CA GLU A 116 -5.32 -1.45 10.05
C GLU A 116 -4.63 -2.66 9.40
N GLU A 117 -4.55 -2.69 8.07
CA GLU A 117 -3.85 -3.72 7.30
C GLU A 117 -2.40 -3.92 7.78
N ILE A 118 -1.67 -2.82 7.96
CA ILE A 118 -0.29 -2.83 8.47
C ILE A 118 -0.21 -3.33 9.92
N LEU A 119 -1.10 -2.88 10.81
CA LEU A 119 -1.03 -3.22 12.23
C LEU A 119 -1.47 -4.68 12.50
N GLU A 120 -2.40 -5.22 11.73
CA GLU A 120 -2.85 -6.61 11.83
C GLU A 120 -1.89 -7.62 11.21
N ALA A 121 -0.97 -7.17 10.35
CA ALA A 121 -0.04 -8.04 9.66
C ALA A 121 1.07 -8.55 10.58
N ASP A 122 1.40 -9.83 10.42
CA ASP A 122 2.56 -10.45 11.06
C ASP A 122 3.87 -10.07 10.33
N SER A 123 3.81 -9.92 9.00
CA SER A 123 4.92 -9.46 8.16
C SER A 123 4.39 -8.64 6.97
N ILE A 124 5.15 -7.64 6.55
CA ILE A 124 4.77 -6.69 5.50
C ILE A 124 5.81 -6.73 4.38
N LEU A 125 5.33 -6.90 3.14
CA LEU A 125 6.14 -6.75 1.94
C LEU A 125 5.67 -5.53 1.15
N PHE A 126 6.50 -4.50 1.07
CA PHE A 126 6.28 -3.39 0.16
C PHE A 126 6.87 -3.74 -1.21
N LEU A 127 6.01 -3.84 -2.22
CA LEU A 127 6.41 -3.89 -3.62
C LEU A 127 6.29 -2.46 -4.17
N VAL A 128 7.42 -1.84 -4.55
CA VAL A 128 7.51 -0.40 -4.80
C VAL A 128 7.96 -0.14 -6.23
N GLY A 129 7.02 0.29 -7.07
CA GLY A 129 7.27 0.68 -8.44
C GLY A 129 8.07 1.99 -8.52
N GLN A 130 9.13 1.97 -9.32
CA GLN A 130 10.08 3.07 -9.46
C GLN A 130 9.77 4.01 -10.62
N LYS A 131 8.73 3.75 -11.42
CA LYS A 131 8.35 4.66 -12.49
C LYS A 131 8.02 6.03 -11.90
N ILE A 132 8.79 7.01 -12.35
CA ILE A 132 8.68 8.41 -11.95
C ILE A 132 7.51 8.99 -12.74
N ASN A 133 6.55 9.59 -12.05
CA ASN A 133 5.48 10.33 -12.69
C ASN A 133 5.98 11.76 -12.98
N GLU A 134 5.94 12.17 -14.25
CA GLU A 134 6.39 13.48 -14.75
C GLU A 134 5.70 14.66 -14.03
N PHE A 135 4.49 14.44 -13.51
CA PHE A 135 3.70 15.46 -12.81
C PHE A 135 4.36 16.00 -11.53
N TYR A 136 5.30 15.25 -10.94
CA TYR A 136 6.02 15.66 -9.71
C TYR A 136 7.42 16.22 -9.98
N GLN A 137 7.76 16.57 -11.22
CA GLN A 137 8.94 17.38 -11.52
C GLN A 137 8.76 18.81 -10.99
N ASN A 138 8.85 18.99 -9.67
CA ASN A 138 9.14 20.30 -9.12
C ASN A 138 10.63 20.59 -9.38
N PRO A 139 11.00 21.58 -10.21
CA PRO A 139 12.40 21.91 -10.51
C PRO A 139 13.21 22.33 -9.26
N LEU A 140 12.55 22.54 -8.11
CA LEU A 140 13.16 22.85 -6.81
C LEU A 140 13.50 21.60 -5.97
N LEU A 141 13.07 20.40 -6.38
CA LEU A 141 13.41 19.15 -5.69
C LEU A 141 14.67 18.52 -6.32
N PRO A 142 15.57 17.90 -5.53
CA PRO A 142 16.73 17.20 -6.07
C PRO A 142 16.28 16.15 -7.09
N LYS A 143 16.85 16.19 -8.30
CA LYS A 143 16.49 15.34 -9.46
C LYS A 143 16.59 13.82 -9.21
N ASN A 144 17.12 13.39 -8.07
CA ASN A 144 17.54 12.01 -7.81
C ASN A 144 16.66 11.26 -6.80
N ILE A 145 15.56 11.84 -6.30
CA ILE A 145 14.79 11.19 -5.22
C ILE A 145 13.28 11.19 -5.50
N SER A 146 12.72 10.01 -5.78
CA SER A 146 11.28 9.81 -5.91
C SER A 146 10.60 10.01 -4.56
N ILE A 147 9.62 10.92 -4.48
CA ILE A 147 8.81 11.20 -3.27
C ILE A 147 8.25 9.90 -2.67
N ARG A 148 7.77 8.97 -3.52
CA ARG A 148 7.27 7.66 -3.10
C ARG A 148 8.34 6.84 -2.38
N ARG A 149 9.55 6.82 -2.92
CA ARG A 149 10.67 6.04 -2.37
C ARG A 149 11.02 6.51 -0.97
N ASN A 150 11.22 7.82 -0.78
CA ASN A 150 11.50 8.39 0.55
C ASN A 150 10.38 8.08 1.53
N LEU A 151 9.13 8.29 1.12
CA LEU A 151 7.99 8.06 2.00
C LEU A 151 7.89 6.60 2.46
N ILE A 152 8.16 5.65 1.56
CA ILE A 152 8.19 4.22 1.91
C ILE A 152 9.40 3.89 2.78
N GLU A 153 10.59 4.41 2.48
CA GLU A 153 11.79 4.18 3.30
C GLU A 153 11.59 4.69 4.74
N ASP A 154 11.05 5.91 4.90
CA ASP A 154 10.73 6.50 6.21
C ASP A 154 9.67 5.67 6.97
N LEU A 155 8.62 5.23 6.27
CA LEU A 155 7.57 4.41 6.87
C LEU A 155 8.11 3.04 7.31
N VAL A 156 8.92 2.41 6.47
CA VAL A 156 9.51 1.09 6.75
C VAL A 156 10.48 1.18 7.92
N GLN A 157 11.30 2.23 7.98
CA GLN A 157 12.17 2.48 9.14
C GLN A 157 11.33 2.59 10.41
N TYR A 158 10.28 3.43 10.40
CA TYR A 158 9.40 3.60 11.55
C TYR A 158 8.74 2.28 11.98
N LEU A 159 8.26 1.47 11.04
CA LEU A 159 7.64 0.18 11.36
C LEU A 159 8.64 -0.82 11.95
N ARG A 160 9.89 -0.84 11.46
CA ARG A 160 10.96 -1.68 12.01
C ARG A 160 11.35 -1.25 13.43
N GLU A 161 11.38 0.06 13.72
CA GLU A 161 11.56 0.57 15.09
C GLU A 161 10.44 0.10 16.04
N LYS A 162 9.23 -0.16 15.49
CA LYS A 162 8.10 -0.78 16.19
C LYS A 162 8.10 -2.31 16.16
N GLN A 163 9.24 -2.92 15.83
CA GLN A 163 9.44 -4.38 15.80
C GLN A 163 8.53 -5.14 14.81
N LYS A 164 8.03 -4.46 13.77
CA LYS A 164 7.34 -5.12 12.66
C LYS A 164 8.34 -5.76 11.71
N GLU A 165 8.02 -6.95 11.20
CA GLU A 165 8.77 -7.61 10.13
C GLU A 165 8.41 -6.96 8.79
N VAL A 166 9.33 -6.19 8.21
CA VAL A 166 9.06 -5.42 6.98
C VAL A 166 10.17 -5.57 5.96
N THR A 167 9.81 -5.95 4.73
CA THR A 167 10.70 -6.07 3.57
C THR A 167 10.26 -5.10 2.47
N ILE A 168 11.22 -4.57 1.72
CA ILE A 168 10.98 -3.74 0.53
C ILE A 168 11.56 -4.47 -0.66
N GLU A 169 10.79 -4.52 -1.74
CA GLU A 169 11.22 -4.93 -3.06
C GLU A 169 10.89 -3.84 -4.06
N TYR A 170 11.85 -3.44 -4.88
CA TYR A 170 11.65 -2.43 -5.91
C TYR A 170 11.38 -3.08 -7.26
N CYS A 171 10.43 -2.51 -8.00
CA CYS A 171 10.07 -2.91 -9.35
C CYS A 171 10.12 -1.74 -10.35
#